data_AF-A0A7W6RCW5-F1
#
_entry.id   AF-A0A7W6RCW5-F1
#
_cell.length_a   1.000
_cell.length_b   1.000
_cell.length_c   1.000
_cell.angle_alpha   90.00
_cell.angle_beta   90.00
_cell.angle_gamma   90.00
#
_symmetry.space_group_name_H-M   'P 1'
#
loop_
_entity.id
_entity.type
_entity.pdbx_description
1 polymer ?
#
loop_
_entity_poly.entity_id
_entity_poly.type
_entity_poly.pdbx_seq_one_letter_code
_entity_poly.pdbx_strand_id
1 'polypeptide(L)'
;MGSIDGRRLEIHAILVTFARAACNAQGVARRLGYLAAGVDESLDGIPDFHAAVETLVSAAPVTEAARAMRDRLSDEDRQVLRETRAARDELVYDFFIDHPLLPPTGTPDAALVERARTRLGHLVAILDRARSLTDRLESDLAEPDGSAAR
;
A
#
# COMPACT_ATOMS: atom_id res chain seq x y z
N MET A 1 33.08 -23.95 -0.34
CA MET A 1 32.60 -23.73 1.04
C MET A 1 32.19 -22.27 1.24
N GLY A 2 31.37 -21.69 0.34
CA GLY A 2 30.98 -20.27 0.34
C GLY A 2 29.50 -20.00 0.04
N SER A 3 28.63 -21.00 0.21
CA SER A 3 27.21 -20.93 -0.23
C SER A 3 26.21 -20.67 0.90
N ILE A 4 26.57 -20.89 2.17
CA ILE A 4 25.63 -20.78 3.31
C ILE A 4 25.55 -19.32 3.79
N ASP A 5 26.68 -18.63 3.88
CA ASP A 5 26.72 -17.23 4.34
C ASP A 5 26.08 -16.28 3.33
N GLY A 6 26.28 -16.50 2.03
CA GLY A 6 25.62 -15.71 0.98
C GLY A 6 24.10 -15.80 1.05
N ARG A 7 23.56 -17.00 1.27
CA ARG A 7 22.10 -17.20 1.33
C ARG A 7 21.47 -16.60 2.59
N ARG A 8 22.17 -16.64 3.72
CA ARG A 8 21.72 -15.96 4.94
C ARG A 8 21.62 -14.45 4.75
N LEU A 9 22.59 -13.84 4.06
CA LEU A 9 22.57 -12.41 3.73
C LEU A 9 21.38 -12.07 2.81
N GLU A 10 21.06 -12.91 1.83
CA GLU A 10 19.90 -12.70 0.96
C GLU A 10 18.57 -12.75 1.71
N ILE A 11 18.38 -13.74 2.60
CA ILE A 11 17.17 -13.83 3.43
C ILE A 11 17.06 -12.59 4.32
N HIS A 12 18.17 -12.16 4.94
CA HIS A 12 18.17 -10.95 5.75
C HIS A 12 17.78 -9.71 4.93
N ALA A 13 18.28 -9.55 3.71
CA ALA A 13 17.87 -8.46 2.82
C ALA A 13 16.37 -8.50 2.50
N ILE A 14 15.79 -9.69 2.30
CA ILE A 14 14.35 -9.84 2.09
C ILE A 14 13.57 -9.43 3.34
N LEU A 15 13.98 -9.88 4.54
CA LEU A 15 13.32 -9.53 5.80
C LEU A 15 13.35 -8.01 6.06
N VAL A 16 14.49 -7.36 5.79
CA VAL A 16 14.62 -5.89 5.91
C VAL A 16 13.71 -5.18 4.91
N THR A 17 13.66 -5.66 3.66
CA THR A 17 12.79 -5.08 2.63
C THR A 17 11.32 -5.27 3.01
N PHE A 18 10.97 -6.43 3.54
CA PHE A 18 9.62 -6.74 4.00
C PHE A 18 9.21 -5.81 5.12
N ALA A 19 10.05 -5.65 6.15
CA ALA A 19 9.75 -4.76 7.27
C ALA A 19 9.52 -3.32 6.81
N ARG A 20 10.32 -2.82 5.86
CA ARG A 20 10.14 -1.49 5.27
C ARG A 20 8.84 -1.40 4.47
N ALA A 21 8.53 -2.40 3.64
CA ALA A 21 7.29 -2.44 2.87
C ALA A 21 6.07 -2.47 3.79
N ALA A 22 6.08 -3.29 4.84
CA ALA A 22 5.02 -3.35 5.84
C ALA A 22 4.83 -2.00 6.55
N CYS A 23 5.92 -1.34 6.99
CA CYS A 23 5.84 0.01 7.55
C CYS A 23 5.26 1.02 6.57
N ASN A 24 5.67 0.97 5.29
CA ASN A 24 5.13 1.86 4.25
C ASN A 24 3.63 1.61 4.03
N ALA A 25 3.21 0.35 3.95
CA ALA A 25 1.81 -0.04 3.82
C ALA A 25 0.96 0.50 4.98
N GLN A 26 1.46 0.45 6.23
CA GLN A 26 0.76 1.05 7.37
C GLN A 26 0.68 2.58 7.27
N GLY A 27 1.75 3.23 6.79
CA GLY A 27 1.76 4.67 6.53
C GLY A 27 0.72 5.08 5.48
N VAL A 28 0.70 4.40 4.35
CA VAL A 28 -0.29 4.61 3.28
C VAL A 28 -1.70 4.33 3.78
N ALA A 29 -1.92 3.23 4.50
CA ALA A 29 -3.24 2.89 5.05
C ALA A 29 -3.78 3.99 5.98
N ARG A 30 -2.94 4.57 6.83
CA ARG A 30 -3.33 5.67 7.71
C ARG A 30 -3.73 6.91 6.91
N ARG A 31 -2.95 7.28 5.90
CA ARG A 31 -3.23 8.45 5.05
C ARG A 31 -4.52 8.28 4.25
N LEU A 32 -4.73 7.10 3.68
CA LEU A 32 -5.99 6.76 3.01
C LEU A 32 -7.18 6.80 3.98
N GLY A 33 -7.00 6.36 5.22
CA GLY A 33 -8.00 6.54 6.28
C GLY A 33 -8.38 8.00 6.50
N TYR A 34 -7.39 8.90 6.61
CA TYR A 34 -7.66 10.33 6.75
C TYR A 34 -8.36 10.94 5.52
N LEU A 35 -7.90 10.58 4.32
CA LEU A 35 -8.54 11.03 3.08
C LEU A 35 -9.99 10.54 3.00
N ALA A 36 -10.25 9.28 3.37
CA ALA A 36 -11.60 8.72 3.39
C ALA A 36 -12.49 9.38 4.47
N ALA A 37 -11.96 9.70 5.65
CA ALA A 37 -12.70 10.43 6.68
C ALA A 37 -13.06 11.87 6.24
N GLY A 38 -12.23 12.51 5.42
CA GLY A 38 -12.56 13.79 4.79
C GLY A 38 -13.64 13.70 3.70
N VAL A 39 -13.87 12.51 3.16
CA VAL A 39 -14.92 12.21 2.16
C VAL A 39 -16.22 11.81 2.85
N ASP A 40 -16.13 11.03 3.93
CA ASP A 40 -17.25 10.50 4.69
C ASP A 40 -16.98 10.63 6.20
N GLU A 41 -17.65 11.59 6.83
CA GLU A 41 -17.54 11.87 8.27
C GLU A 41 -18.03 10.68 9.13
N SER A 42 -18.80 9.74 8.56
CA SER A 42 -19.21 8.52 9.28
C SER A 42 -18.07 7.51 9.46
N LEU A 43 -16.95 7.69 8.75
CA LEU A 43 -15.71 6.94 8.96
C LEU A 43 -14.84 7.52 10.09
N ASP A 44 -15.23 8.64 10.69
CA ASP A 44 -14.48 9.23 11.80
C ASP A 44 -14.45 8.24 12.98
N GLY A 45 -13.27 7.70 13.26
CA GLY A 45 -13.06 6.68 14.29
C GLY A 45 -13.11 5.20 13.82
N ILE A 46 -13.28 4.91 12.53
CA ILE A 46 -13.20 3.54 12.00
C ILE A 46 -11.79 3.26 11.46
N PRO A 47 -10.95 2.43 12.14
CA PRO A 47 -9.62 2.07 11.65
C PRO A 47 -9.70 0.91 10.64
N ASP A 48 -10.65 0.94 9.72
CA ASP A 48 -10.80 -0.09 8.68
C ASP A 48 -10.27 0.44 7.35
N PHE A 49 -9.06 -0.03 7.01
CA PHE A 49 -8.39 0.31 5.77
C PHE A 49 -9.17 -0.16 4.53
N HIS A 50 -9.85 -1.30 4.60
CA HIS A 50 -10.62 -1.83 3.47
C HIS A 50 -11.82 -0.93 3.21
N ALA A 51 -12.51 -0.49 4.27
CA ALA A 51 -13.59 0.48 4.17
C ALA A 51 -13.08 1.82 3.61
N ALA A 52 -11.93 2.32 4.07
CA ALA A 52 -11.35 3.56 3.56
C ALA A 52 -11.07 3.51 2.05
N VAL A 53 -10.49 2.40 1.56
CA VAL A 53 -10.25 2.19 0.12
C VAL A 53 -11.56 2.12 -0.66
N GLU A 54 -12.56 1.38 -0.16
CA GLU A 54 -13.87 1.30 -0.82
C GLU A 54 -14.60 2.64 -0.85
N THR A 55 -14.47 3.46 0.18
CA THR A 55 -15.06 4.81 0.21
C THR A 55 -14.45 5.71 -0.86
N LEU A 56 -13.13 5.63 -1.07
CA LEU A 56 -12.45 6.42 -2.09
C LEU A 56 -12.73 5.93 -3.52
N VAL A 57 -12.94 4.62 -3.71
CA VAL A 57 -13.08 4.02 -5.04
C VAL A 57 -14.53 3.89 -5.50
N SER A 58 -15.42 3.48 -4.59
CA SER A 58 -16.72 2.89 -4.93
C SER A 58 -17.90 3.70 -4.36
N ALA A 59 -17.78 4.29 -3.17
CA ALA A 59 -18.91 4.91 -2.48
C ALA A 59 -19.51 6.09 -3.27
N ALA A 60 -20.83 6.09 -3.41
CA ALA A 60 -21.54 7.23 -3.99
C ALA A 60 -21.26 8.45 -3.11
N PRO A 61 -20.66 9.52 -3.65
CA PRO A 61 -20.16 10.60 -2.84
C PRO A 61 -21.32 11.36 -2.18
N VAL A 62 -21.34 11.34 -0.85
CA VAL A 62 -22.42 11.91 -0.02
C VAL A 62 -22.27 13.42 0.16
N THR A 63 -21.06 13.95 0.06
CA THR A 63 -20.75 15.40 0.15
C THR A 63 -20.22 15.96 -1.17
N GLU A 64 -20.17 17.29 -1.29
CA GLU A 64 -19.56 17.96 -2.45
C GLU A 64 -18.03 17.78 -2.48
N ALA A 65 -17.38 17.84 -1.31
CA ALA A 65 -15.96 17.54 -1.17
C ALA A 65 -15.62 16.09 -1.60
N ALA A 66 -16.49 15.13 -1.25
CA ALA A 66 -16.38 13.75 -1.71
C ALA A 66 -16.47 13.60 -3.23
N ARG A 67 -17.38 14.35 -3.87
CA ARG A 67 -17.50 14.38 -5.34
C ARG A 67 -16.23 14.96 -5.97
N ALA A 68 -15.78 16.11 -5.48
CA ALA A 68 -14.59 16.77 -6.00
C ALA A 68 -13.34 15.88 -5.87
N MET A 69 -13.15 15.20 -4.74
CA MET A 69 -12.04 14.25 -4.59
C MET A 69 -12.17 13.08 -5.57
N ARG A 70 -13.38 12.51 -5.69
CA ARG A 70 -13.63 11.36 -6.58
C ARG A 70 -13.42 11.73 -8.06
N ASP A 71 -13.80 12.92 -8.46
CA ASP A 71 -13.63 13.42 -9.83
C ASP A 71 -12.16 13.67 -10.18
N ARG A 72 -11.30 13.93 -9.17
CA ARG A 72 -9.84 14.05 -9.32
C ARG A 72 -9.11 12.72 -9.40
N LEU A 73 -9.78 11.62 -9.03
CA LEU A 73 -9.23 10.27 -9.20
C LEU A 73 -9.44 9.82 -10.64
N SER A 74 -8.34 9.51 -11.32
CA SER A 74 -8.37 8.79 -12.59
C SER A 74 -8.69 7.31 -12.36
N ASP A 75 -8.99 6.58 -13.44
CA ASP A 75 -9.16 5.13 -13.37
C ASP A 75 -7.86 4.42 -12.95
N GLU A 76 -6.71 4.96 -13.33
CA GLU A 76 -5.40 4.49 -12.89
C GLU A 76 -5.23 4.69 -11.37
N ASP A 77 -5.62 5.84 -10.83
CA ASP A 77 -5.56 6.08 -9.39
C ASP A 77 -6.44 5.10 -8.61
N ARG A 78 -7.67 4.87 -9.09
CA ARG A 78 -8.58 3.88 -8.50
C ARG A 78 -7.98 2.48 -8.56
N GLN A 79 -7.30 2.15 -9.65
CA GLN A 79 -6.60 0.86 -9.79
C GLN A 79 -5.43 0.75 -8.79
N VAL A 80 -4.64 1.81 -8.61
CA VAL A 80 -3.57 1.86 -7.60
C VAL A 80 -4.13 1.64 -6.19
N LEU A 81 -5.27 2.25 -5.84
CA LEU A 81 -5.91 2.05 -4.53
C LEU A 81 -6.32 0.58 -4.31
N ARG A 82 -6.91 -0.07 -5.33
CA ARG A 82 -7.26 -1.51 -5.26
C ARG A 82 -6.02 -2.39 -5.15
N GLU A 83 -4.97 -2.12 -5.92
CA GLU A 83 -3.69 -2.82 -5.84
C GLU A 83 -3.04 -2.66 -4.48
N THR A 84 -3.10 -1.47 -3.89
CA THR A 84 -2.58 -1.17 -2.55
C THR A 84 -3.27 -2.03 -1.51
N ARG A 85 -4.58 -2.23 -1.64
CA ARG A 85 -5.33 -3.11 -0.75
C ARG A 85 -4.83 -4.55 -0.83
N ALA A 86 -4.75 -5.10 -2.04
CA ALA A 86 -4.23 -6.44 -2.25
C ALA A 86 -2.78 -6.59 -1.76
N ALA A 87 -1.93 -5.59 -2.01
CA ALA A 87 -0.53 -5.60 -1.58
C ALA A 87 -0.39 -5.58 -0.06
N ARG A 88 -1.24 -4.82 0.65
CA ARG A 88 -1.26 -4.83 2.11
C ARG A 88 -1.70 -6.18 2.65
N ASP A 89 -2.78 -6.75 2.12
CA ASP A 89 -3.28 -8.06 2.57
C ASP A 89 -2.21 -9.13 2.40
N GLU A 90 -1.54 -9.14 1.25
CA GLU A 90 -0.44 -10.06 1.01
C GLU A 90 0.72 -9.84 1.99
N LEU A 91 1.16 -8.60 2.22
CA LEU A 91 2.23 -8.32 3.19
C LEU A 91 1.87 -8.74 4.61
N VAL A 92 0.62 -8.57 5.03
CA VAL A 92 0.19 -8.78 6.41
C VAL A 92 -0.13 -10.25 6.68
N TYR A 93 -0.79 -10.92 5.74
CA TYR A 93 -1.38 -12.24 5.97
C TYR A 93 -0.67 -13.35 5.19
N ASP A 94 -0.27 -13.10 3.94
CA ASP A 94 0.03 -14.20 3.01
C ASP A 94 1.52 -14.37 2.70
N PHE A 95 2.32 -13.30 2.76
CA PHE A 95 3.67 -13.28 2.19
C PHE A 95 4.56 -14.41 2.71
N PHE A 96 4.61 -14.64 4.03
CA PHE A 96 5.43 -15.72 4.60
C PHE A 96 4.76 -17.09 4.56
N ILE A 97 3.44 -17.14 4.32
CA ILE A 97 2.72 -18.40 4.06
C ILE A 97 3.12 -18.92 2.67
N ASP A 98 3.10 -18.04 1.67
CA ASP A 98 3.42 -18.37 0.28
C ASP A 98 4.95 -18.43 0.02
N HIS A 99 5.73 -17.72 0.85
CA HIS A 99 7.19 -17.67 0.78
C HIS A 99 7.83 -18.06 2.11
N PRO A 100 7.84 -19.35 2.49
CA PRO A 100 8.44 -19.81 3.74
C PRO A 100 9.98 -19.78 3.68
N LEU A 101 10.57 -18.60 3.92
CA LEU A 101 12.02 -18.35 3.82
C LEU A 101 12.84 -18.99 4.95
N LEU A 102 12.18 -19.45 6.01
CA LEU A 102 12.80 -20.12 7.17
C LEU A 102 12.15 -21.50 7.37
N PRO A 103 12.45 -22.48 6.50
CA PRO A 103 11.89 -23.81 6.63
C PRO A 103 12.37 -24.46 7.95
N PRO A 104 11.54 -25.30 8.59
CA PRO A 104 11.88 -25.95 9.86
C PRO A 104 13.11 -26.85 9.75
N THR A 105 13.42 -27.33 8.54
CA THR A 105 14.63 -28.09 8.24
C THR A 105 15.22 -27.63 6.91
N GLY A 106 16.52 -27.33 6.91
CA GLY A 106 17.28 -27.04 5.70
C GLY A 106 17.42 -25.55 5.37
N THR A 107 18.03 -25.29 4.22
CA THR A 107 18.18 -23.93 3.66
C THR A 107 17.11 -23.75 2.58
N PRO A 108 16.43 -22.59 2.49
CA PRO A 108 15.48 -22.36 1.41
C PRO A 108 16.17 -22.49 0.04
N ASP A 109 15.41 -23.01 -0.92
CA ASP A 109 15.85 -23.12 -2.31
C ASP A 109 16.04 -21.73 -2.93
N ALA A 110 17.04 -21.59 -3.81
CA ALA A 110 17.35 -20.34 -4.50
C ALA A 110 16.16 -19.82 -5.32
N ALA A 111 15.38 -20.72 -5.94
CA ALA A 111 14.20 -20.32 -6.68
C ALA A 111 13.10 -19.73 -5.77
N LEU A 112 12.96 -20.22 -4.54
CA LEU A 112 12.04 -19.64 -3.56
C LEU A 112 12.48 -18.22 -3.16
N VAL A 113 13.77 -18.05 -2.86
CA VAL A 113 14.36 -16.76 -2.49
C VAL A 113 14.17 -15.73 -3.62
N GLU A 114 14.39 -16.13 -4.87
CA GLU A 114 14.20 -15.26 -6.03
C GLU A 114 12.74 -14.86 -6.24
N ARG A 115 11.80 -15.82 -6.09
CA ARG A 115 10.36 -15.54 -6.17
C ARG A 115 9.93 -14.56 -5.08
N ALA A 116 10.35 -14.79 -3.83
CA ALA A 116 10.04 -13.89 -2.72
C ALA A 116 10.59 -12.48 -2.95
N ARG A 117 11.84 -12.37 -3.43
CA ARG A 117 12.46 -11.07 -3.76
C ARG A 117 11.71 -10.35 -4.87
N THR A 118 11.40 -11.05 -5.97
CA THR A 118 10.67 -10.49 -7.11
C THR A 118 9.29 -10.03 -6.67
N ARG A 119 8.56 -10.85 -5.92
CA ARG A 119 7.22 -10.52 -5.44
C ARG A 119 7.25 -9.31 -4.52
N LEU A 120 8.18 -9.28 -3.57
CA LEU A 120 8.34 -8.16 -2.66
C LEU A 120 8.71 -6.85 -3.39
N GLY A 121 9.55 -6.93 -4.42
CA GLY A 121 9.85 -5.78 -5.28
C GLY A 121 8.60 -5.22 -5.97
N HIS A 122 7.70 -6.09 -6.43
CA HIS A 122 6.42 -5.68 -7.01
C HIS A 122 5.50 -5.02 -5.97
N LEU A 123 5.39 -5.59 -4.76
CA LEU A 123 4.61 -5.01 -3.66
C LEU A 123 5.12 -3.62 -3.28
N VAL A 124 6.45 -3.44 -3.20
CA VAL A 124 7.08 -2.13 -2.96
C VAL A 124 6.70 -1.13 -4.05
N ALA A 125 6.76 -1.51 -5.32
CA ALA A 125 6.39 -0.62 -6.42
C ALA A 125 4.89 -0.22 -6.40
N ILE A 126 3.99 -1.10 -5.95
CA ILE A 126 2.59 -0.73 -5.70
C ILE A 126 2.50 0.32 -4.59
N LEU A 127 3.17 0.08 -3.46
CA LEU A 127 3.11 0.97 -2.30
C LEU A 127 3.73 2.34 -2.56
N ASP A 128 4.79 2.41 -3.37
CA ASP A 128 5.40 3.68 -3.76
C ASP A 128 4.46 4.50 -4.64
N ARG A 129 3.77 3.86 -5.60
CA ARG A 129 2.71 4.52 -6.40
C ARG A 129 1.57 5.00 -5.52
N ALA A 130 1.13 4.18 -4.56
CA ALA A 130 0.10 4.54 -3.60
C ALA A 130 0.48 5.73 -2.74
N ARG A 131 1.75 5.76 -2.29
CA ARG A 131 2.30 6.88 -1.53
C ARG A 131 2.29 8.17 -2.36
N SER A 132 2.80 8.12 -3.59
CA SER A 132 2.77 9.28 -4.49
C SER A 132 1.35 9.76 -4.77
N LEU A 133 0.39 8.85 -4.91
CA LEU A 133 -1.02 9.19 -5.03
C LEU A 133 -1.52 9.92 -3.77
N THR A 134 -1.27 9.39 -2.58
CA THR A 134 -1.68 10.07 -1.33
C THR A 134 -1.00 11.43 -1.14
N ASP A 135 0.28 11.58 -1.50
CA ASP A 135 0.99 12.87 -1.48
C ASP A 135 0.31 13.90 -2.38
N ARG A 136 -0.08 13.49 -3.59
CA ARG A 136 -0.80 14.35 -4.54
C ARG A 136 -2.17 14.74 -3.99
N LEU A 137 -2.97 13.77 -3.54
CA LEU A 137 -4.33 14.02 -3.02
C LEU A 137 -4.32 14.93 -1.78
N GLU A 138 -3.35 14.79 -0.89
CA GLU A 138 -3.22 15.67 0.28
C GLU A 138 -2.82 17.10 -0.12
N SER A 139 -1.87 17.24 -1.06
CA SER A 139 -1.48 18.56 -1.58
C SER A 139 -2.65 19.27 -2.27
N ASP A 140 -3.40 18.50 -3.05
CA ASP A 140 -4.60 18.89 -3.77
C ASP A 140 -5.73 19.39 -2.84
N LEU A 141 -5.82 18.86 -1.62
CA LEU A 141 -6.77 19.30 -0.59
C LEU A 141 -6.29 20.54 0.18
N ALA A 142 -4.98 20.70 0.36
CA ALA A 142 -4.40 21.85 1.05
C ALA A 142 -4.49 23.15 0.24
N GLU A 143 -4.60 23.05 -1.09
CA GLU A 143 -4.77 24.18 -2.01
C GLU A 143 -6.15 24.17 -2.69
N PRO A 144 -7.26 24.34 -1.96
CA PRO A 144 -8.60 24.04 -2.48
C PRO A 144 -9.12 24.98 -3.57
N ASP A 145 -8.47 26.12 -3.84
CA ASP A 145 -8.64 26.97 -5.03
C ASP A 145 -7.98 28.32 -4.74
N GLY A 146 -6.72 28.49 -5.15
CA GLY A 146 -6.03 29.78 -5.16
C GLY A 146 -6.17 30.58 -6.47
N SER A 147 -7.04 30.15 -7.41
CA SER A 147 -7.02 30.66 -8.80
C SER A 147 -8.40 30.84 -9.44
N ALA A 148 -9.35 31.44 -8.72
CA ALA A 148 -10.59 31.98 -9.33
C ALA A 148 -10.85 33.45 -8.94
N ALA A 149 -9.78 34.20 -8.67
CA ALA A 149 -9.81 35.65 -8.48
C ALA A 149 -8.69 36.33 -9.26
N ARG A 150 -8.71 36.23 -10.60
CA ARG A 150 -8.07 37.17 -11.52
C ARG A 150 -8.90 37.32 -12.78
#